data_AF-A0A382KZH3-F1
#
_entry.id   AF-A0A382KZH3-F1
#
_cell.length_a   1.000
_cell.length_b   1.000
_cell.length_c   1.000
_cell.angle_alpha   90.00
_cell.angle_beta   90.00
_cell.angle_gamma   90.00
#
_symmetry.space_group_name_H-M   'P 1'
#
loop_
_entity.id
_entity.type
_entity.pdbx_description
1 polymer ?
#
loop_
_entity_poly.entity_id
_entity_poly.type
_entity_poly.pdbx_seq_one_letter_code
_entity_poly.pdbx_strand_id
1 'polypeptide(L)'
;MIGVASMIGGAIFVLVGPGIDAAGPALIIAFLLNGFITLFTALTYAELGSALPATGGGYKWVREGLPRPNSYLSGWMAWFAHTIAGSLYAVAFGTFLGHLLKSAEIIDNASGLPLEKIFAAIAIVIFAFVNVRGSSHTGKVGSAITFSQLVIIGILIIAALAAMTFINPNWPGNFQDFFPNGTMGLVLAMGITFIAFEGYEIIAQAGDEIKKPKKNIPKAILISLGIV
;
A
#
# COMPACT_ATOMS: atom_id res chain seq x y z
N MET A 1 -14.34 4.74 1.01
CA MET A 1 -13.16 4.82 1.88
C MET A 1 -12.38 3.53 1.92
N ILE A 2 -12.99 2.34 2.02
CA ILE A 2 -12.24 1.08 2.19
C ILE A 2 -11.14 0.87 1.13
N GLY A 3 -11.38 1.17 -0.16
CA GLY A 3 -10.35 1.06 -1.20
C GLY A 3 -9.23 2.09 -1.10
N VAL A 4 -9.55 3.37 -0.87
CA VAL A 4 -8.54 4.42 -0.64
C VAL A 4 -7.72 4.11 0.63
N ALA A 5 -8.38 3.62 1.68
CA ALA A 5 -7.75 3.26 2.95
C ALA A 5 -6.78 2.09 2.82
N SER A 6 -7.09 1.12 1.97
CA SER A 6 -6.22 -0.04 1.75
C SER A 6 -5.05 0.27 0.83
N MET A 7 -5.22 1.15 -0.15
CA MET A 7 -4.16 1.57 -1.07
C MET A 7 -3.22 2.63 -0.47
N ILE A 8 -3.76 3.65 0.20
CA ILE A 8 -2.98 4.67 0.92
C ILE A 8 -2.54 4.10 2.27
N GLY A 9 -1.58 3.17 2.22
CA GLY A 9 -1.05 2.45 3.37
C GLY A 9 0.32 2.94 3.82
N GLY A 10 0.99 2.12 4.64
CA GLY A 10 2.39 2.35 5.04
C GLY A 10 3.39 2.27 3.89
N ALA A 11 3.02 1.63 2.77
CA ALA A 11 3.90 1.38 1.64
C ALA A 11 4.51 2.66 1.06
N ILE A 12 3.71 3.71 0.85
CA ILE A 12 4.20 5.00 0.33
C ILE A 12 5.22 5.66 1.28
N PHE A 13 5.07 5.50 2.60
CA PHE A 13 5.97 6.10 3.58
C PHE A 13 7.29 5.33 3.70
N VAL A 14 7.26 4.02 3.44
CA VAL A 14 8.42 3.14 3.58
C VAL A 14 9.23 3.03 2.28
N LEU A 15 8.54 2.97 1.15
CA LEU A 15 9.11 2.50 -0.12
C LEU A 15 9.51 3.64 -1.07
N VAL A 16 9.04 4.87 -0.83
CA VAL A 16 9.46 6.03 -1.63
C VAL A 16 10.96 6.27 -1.48
N GLY A 17 11.53 6.18 -0.27
CA GLY A 17 12.97 6.33 -0.05
C GLY A 17 13.81 5.35 -0.88
N PRO A 18 13.65 4.02 -0.68
CA PRO A 18 14.31 3.01 -1.51
C PRO A 18 14.02 3.14 -3.01
N GLY A 19 12.82 3.61 -3.39
CA GLY A 19 12.48 3.92 -4.78
C GLY A 19 13.28 5.08 -5.37
N ILE A 20 13.50 6.15 -4.59
CA ILE A 20 14.37 7.27 -4.97
C ILE A 20 15.82 6.79 -5.06
N ASP A 21 16.28 5.95 -4.13
CA ASP A 21 17.65 5.40 -4.19
C ASP A 21 17.85 4.54 -5.45
N ALA A 22 16.81 3.80 -5.88
CA ALA A 22 16.87 2.93 -7.04
C ALA A 22 16.73 3.67 -8.38
N ALA A 23 15.82 4.64 -8.50
CA ALA A 23 15.51 5.29 -9.79
C ALA A 23 15.80 6.79 -9.83
N GLY A 24 16.14 7.42 -8.70
CA GLY A 24 16.28 8.87 -8.60
C GLY A 24 14.99 9.59 -9.01
N PRO A 25 15.09 10.68 -9.80
CA PRO A 25 13.93 11.42 -10.29
C PRO A 25 12.99 10.60 -11.17
N ALA A 26 13.50 9.55 -11.84
CA ALA A 26 12.67 8.65 -12.65
C ALA A 26 11.66 7.83 -11.83
N LEU A 27 11.68 7.90 -10.49
CA LEU A 27 10.63 7.34 -9.64
C LEU A 27 9.23 7.83 -10.04
N ILE A 28 9.09 9.08 -10.51
CA ILE A 28 7.81 9.62 -10.99
C ILE A 28 7.28 8.76 -12.15
N ILE A 29 8.16 8.37 -13.08
CA ILE A 29 7.81 7.48 -14.19
C ILE A 29 7.45 6.09 -13.68
N ALA A 30 8.16 5.56 -12.67
CA ALA A 30 7.82 4.27 -12.08
C ALA A 30 6.39 4.24 -11.53
N PHE A 31 5.98 5.28 -10.79
CA PHE A 31 4.60 5.39 -10.29
C PHE A 31 3.59 5.49 -11.44
N LEU A 32 3.86 6.30 -12.46
CA LEU A 32 2.95 6.41 -13.62
C LEU A 32 2.78 5.08 -14.36
N LEU A 33 3.87 4.34 -14.58
CA LEU A 33 3.84 3.04 -15.24
C LEU A 33 3.14 1.99 -14.39
N ASN A 34 3.39 1.97 -13.08
CA ASN A 34 2.71 1.07 -12.15
C ASN A 34 1.20 1.35 -12.12
N GLY A 35 0.78 2.61 -12.04
CA GLY A 35 -0.62 3.01 -12.13
C GLY A 35 -1.27 2.60 -13.44
N PHE A 36 -0.56 2.75 -14.57
CA PHE A 36 -1.04 2.32 -15.88
C PHE A 36 -1.23 0.80 -15.98
N ILE A 37 -0.27 0.01 -15.47
CA ILE A 37 -0.38 -1.46 -15.42
C ILE A 37 -1.57 -1.87 -14.53
N THR A 38 -1.69 -1.23 -13.38
CA THR A 38 -2.73 -1.50 -12.39
C THR A 38 -4.13 -1.13 -12.90
N LEU A 39 -4.24 -0.18 -13.83
CA LEU A 39 -5.51 0.18 -14.45
C LEU A 39 -6.16 -1.02 -15.16
N PHE A 40 -5.37 -1.85 -15.85
CA PHE A 40 -5.91 -3.03 -16.54
C PHE A 40 -6.48 -4.05 -15.56
N THR A 41 -5.77 -4.33 -14.46
CA THR A 41 -6.26 -5.22 -13.40
C THR A 41 -7.46 -4.62 -12.70
N ALA A 42 -7.45 -3.32 -12.40
CA ALA A 42 -8.58 -2.62 -11.80
C ALA A 42 -9.85 -2.67 -12.66
N LEU A 43 -9.73 -2.55 -13.99
CA LEU A 43 -10.85 -2.71 -14.92
C LEU A 43 -11.43 -4.13 -14.89
N THR A 44 -10.58 -5.16 -14.88
CA THR A 44 -11.05 -6.55 -14.73
C THR A 44 -11.76 -6.77 -13.39
N TYR A 45 -11.22 -6.22 -12.30
CA TYR A 45 -11.87 -6.29 -10.99
C TYR A 45 -13.19 -5.52 -10.94
N ALA A 46 -13.27 -4.38 -11.62
CA ALA A 46 -14.50 -3.61 -11.74
C ALA A 46 -15.58 -4.39 -12.48
N GLU A 47 -15.23 -5.03 -13.61
CA GLU A 47 -16.16 -5.83 -14.40
C GLU A 47 -16.63 -7.07 -13.62
N LEU A 48 -15.70 -7.92 -13.18
CA LEU A 48 -16.02 -9.16 -12.48
C LEU A 48 -16.68 -8.92 -11.13
N GLY A 49 -16.22 -7.93 -10.36
CA GLY A 49 -16.83 -7.56 -9.08
C GLY A 49 -18.25 -7.01 -9.23
N SER A 50 -18.55 -6.33 -10.34
CA SER A 50 -19.92 -5.89 -10.63
C SER A 50 -20.83 -7.03 -11.12
N ALA A 51 -20.28 -7.98 -11.88
CA ALA A 51 -21.02 -9.11 -12.45
C ALA A 51 -21.31 -10.20 -11.40
N LEU A 52 -20.32 -10.49 -10.54
CA LEU A 52 -20.34 -11.53 -9.51
C LEU A 52 -20.02 -10.92 -8.14
N PRO A 53 -20.93 -10.11 -7.55
CA PRO A 53 -20.69 -9.36 -6.32
C PRO A 53 -20.85 -10.23 -5.07
N ALA A 54 -20.07 -11.30 -4.98
CA ALA A 54 -20.09 -12.22 -3.85
C ALA A 54 -18.79 -12.17 -3.06
N THR A 55 -18.88 -12.47 -1.77
CA THR A 55 -17.74 -12.59 -0.87
C THR A 55 -16.76 -13.65 -1.38
N GLY A 56 -15.46 -13.35 -1.29
CA GLY A 56 -14.37 -14.22 -1.73
C GLY A 56 -13.59 -13.71 -2.96
N GLY A 57 -14.05 -12.62 -3.60
CA GLY A 57 -13.29 -11.87 -4.61
C GLY A 57 -12.69 -12.74 -5.72
N GLY A 58 -11.42 -12.49 -6.05
CA GLY A 58 -10.70 -13.13 -7.16
C GLY A 58 -10.69 -14.65 -7.13
N TYR A 59 -10.58 -15.28 -5.95
CA TYR A 59 -10.60 -16.74 -5.82
C TYR A 59 -11.90 -17.35 -6.35
N LYS A 60 -13.03 -16.71 -6.05
CA LYS A 60 -14.34 -17.17 -6.51
C LYS A 60 -14.45 -17.07 -8.03
N TRP A 61 -14.00 -15.97 -8.62
CA TRP A 61 -14.05 -15.80 -10.07
C TRP A 61 -13.20 -16.84 -10.81
N VAL A 62 -12.00 -17.12 -10.31
CA VAL A 62 -11.13 -18.17 -10.87
C VAL A 62 -11.77 -19.55 -10.72
N ARG A 63 -12.45 -19.83 -9.59
CA ARG A 63 -13.15 -21.09 -9.37
C ARG A 63 -14.33 -21.30 -10.31
N GLU A 64 -15.07 -20.26 -10.63
CA GLU A 64 -16.23 -20.34 -11.55
C GLU A 64 -15.79 -20.33 -13.03
N GLY A 65 -14.72 -19.60 -13.37
CA GLY A 65 -14.32 -19.35 -14.75
C GLY A 65 -13.24 -20.28 -15.32
N LEU A 66 -12.43 -20.93 -14.48
CA LEU A 66 -11.26 -21.71 -14.92
C LEU A 66 -11.27 -23.15 -14.37
N PRO A 67 -10.77 -24.13 -15.13
CA PRO A 67 -10.67 -25.51 -14.66
C PRO A 67 -9.64 -25.64 -13.53
N ARG A 68 -9.72 -26.74 -12.77
CA ARG A 68 -8.67 -27.10 -11.81
C ARG A 68 -7.33 -27.27 -12.55
N PRO A 69 -6.19 -26.84 -11.97
CA PRO A 69 -5.96 -26.42 -10.59
C PRO A 69 -5.98 -24.90 -10.35
N ASN A 70 -6.44 -24.08 -11.30
CA ASN A 70 -6.24 -22.62 -11.28
C ASN A 70 -6.76 -21.94 -10.01
N SER A 71 -7.93 -22.36 -9.50
CA SER A 71 -8.49 -21.80 -8.27
C SER A 71 -7.66 -22.11 -7.03
N TYR A 72 -7.09 -23.32 -6.94
CA TYR A 72 -6.17 -23.68 -5.87
C TYR A 72 -4.91 -22.80 -5.90
N LEU A 73 -4.31 -22.62 -7.08
CA LEU A 73 -3.13 -21.77 -7.26
C LEU A 73 -3.42 -20.31 -6.88
N SER A 74 -4.54 -19.77 -7.36
CA SER A 74 -4.97 -18.40 -7.03
C SER A 74 -5.14 -18.18 -5.54
N GLY A 75 -5.75 -19.14 -4.82
CA GLY A 75 -5.91 -19.06 -3.37
C GLY A 75 -4.57 -19.02 -2.62
N TRP A 76 -3.61 -19.87 -3.00
CA TRP A 76 -2.28 -19.86 -2.39
C TRP A 76 -1.49 -18.61 -2.72
N MET A 77 -1.55 -18.11 -3.96
CA MET A 77 -0.90 -16.87 -4.33
C MET A 77 -1.43 -15.69 -3.52
N ALA A 78 -2.76 -15.59 -3.33
CA ALA A 78 -3.36 -14.56 -2.50
C ALA A 78 -2.92 -14.67 -1.03
N TRP A 79 -2.84 -15.89 -0.50
CA TRP A 79 -2.39 -16.11 0.88
C TRP A 79 -0.94 -15.68 1.09
N PHE A 80 -0.03 -16.04 0.17
CA PHE A 80 1.36 -15.60 0.24
C PHE A 80 1.49 -14.08 0.08
N ALA A 81 0.77 -13.47 -0.86
CA ALA A 81 0.77 -12.03 -1.07
C ALA A 81 0.35 -11.28 0.20
N HIS A 82 -0.76 -11.68 0.83
CA HIS A 82 -1.21 -11.06 2.08
C HIS A 82 -0.25 -11.29 3.24
N THR A 83 0.39 -12.46 3.32
CA THR A 83 1.41 -12.75 4.34
C THR A 83 2.63 -11.85 4.18
N ILE A 84 3.13 -11.69 2.95
CA ILE A 84 4.24 -10.80 2.63
C ILE A 84 3.87 -9.36 2.97
N ALA A 85 2.70 -8.88 2.54
CA ALA A 85 2.21 -7.54 2.86
C ALA A 85 2.10 -7.30 4.37
N GLY A 86 1.53 -8.25 5.12
CA GLY A 86 1.44 -8.19 6.58
C GLY A 86 2.82 -8.09 7.24
N SER A 87 3.79 -8.87 6.76
CA SER A 87 5.18 -8.81 7.25
C SER A 87 5.84 -7.45 6.97
N LEU A 88 5.63 -6.89 5.76
CA LEU A 88 6.16 -5.58 5.38
C LEU A 88 5.64 -4.50 6.33
N TYR A 89 4.33 -4.47 6.60
CA TYR A 89 3.74 -3.48 7.50
C TYR A 89 4.21 -3.61 8.95
N ALA A 90 4.40 -4.85 9.42
CA ALA A 90 4.96 -5.09 10.76
C ALA A 90 6.39 -4.58 10.88
N VAL A 91 7.24 -4.89 9.89
CA VAL A 91 8.63 -4.39 9.84
C VAL A 91 8.65 -2.87 9.76
N ALA A 92 7.83 -2.27 8.89
CA ALA A 92 7.70 -0.82 8.77
C ALA A 92 7.35 -0.16 10.10
N PHE A 93 6.35 -0.69 10.80
CA PHE A 93 5.97 -0.21 12.13
C PHE A 93 7.13 -0.29 13.12
N GLY A 94 7.81 -1.45 13.16
CA GLY A 94 8.94 -1.67 14.06
C GLY A 94 10.10 -0.70 13.80
N THR A 95 10.42 -0.44 12.53
CA THR A 95 11.48 0.49 12.11
C THR A 95 11.11 1.94 12.43
N PHE A 96 9.90 2.40 12.09
CA PHE A 96 9.48 3.77 12.41
C PHE A 96 9.36 4.02 13.91
N LEU A 97 8.79 3.07 14.67
CA LEU A 97 8.72 3.19 16.12
C LEU A 97 10.11 3.18 16.75
N GLY A 98 10.99 2.28 16.30
CA GLY A 98 12.38 2.25 16.73
C GLY A 98 13.11 3.57 16.46
N HIS A 99 12.94 4.14 15.27
CA HIS A 99 13.53 5.43 14.91
C HIS A 99 12.95 6.57 15.75
N LEU A 100 11.63 6.61 15.97
CA LEU A 100 10.97 7.61 16.81
C LEU A 100 11.49 7.58 18.24
N LEU A 101 11.58 6.40 18.86
CA LEU A 101 12.03 6.25 20.24
C LEU A 101 13.52 6.60 20.41
N LYS A 102 14.34 6.33 19.39
CA LYS A 102 15.74 6.77 19.33
C LYS A 102 15.85 8.29 19.22
N SER A 103 15.10 8.90 18.30
CA SER A 103 15.10 10.36 18.08
C SER A 103 14.51 11.14 19.27
N ALA A 104 13.67 10.49 20.09
CA ALA A 104 13.16 11.04 21.34
C ALA A 104 14.05 10.76 22.56
N GLU A 105 15.24 10.17 22.36
CA GLU A 105 16.21 9.82 23.41
C GLU A 105 15.64 8.86 24.49
N ILE A 106 14.58 8.10 24.16
CA ILE A 106 13.96 7.14 25.08
C ILE A 106 14.73 5.82 25.11
N ILE A 107 15.28 5.42 23.96
CA ILE A 107 16.05 4.18 23.82
C ILE A 107 17.38 4.48 23.12
N ASP A 108 18.45 3.90 23.64
CA ASP A 108 19.80 4.05 23.11
C ASP A 108 20.24 2.81 22.31
N ASN A 109 21.17 3.01 21.36
CA ASN A 109 21.75 1.93 20.54
C ASN A 109 22.61 0.94 21.36
N ALA A 110 22.90 1.26 22.61
CA ALA A 110 23.78 0.50 23.50
C ALA A 110 23.27 -0.90 23.86
N SER A 111 21.97 -1.19 23.67
CA SER A 111 21.40 -2.48 24.08
C SER A 111 21.84 -3.67 23.21
N GLY A 112 22.35 -3.45 21.99
CA GLY A 112 22.72 -4.51 21.05
C GLY A 112 21.55 -5.40 20.59
N LEU A 113 20.32 -5.10 21.03
CA LEU A 113 19.12 -5.87 20.72
C LEU A 113 18.49 -5.36 19.41
N PRO A 114 17.92 -6.26 18.58
CA PRO A 114 17.24 -5.87 17.35
C PRO A 114 15.82 -5.34 17.66
N LEU A 115 15.74 -4.20 18.34
CA LEU A 115 14.50 -3.61 18.86
C LEU A 115 13.42 -3.43 17.79
N GLU A 116 13.81 -3.04 16.57
CA GLU A 116 12.89 -2.88 15.44
C GLU A 116 12.19 -4.20 15.08
N LYS A 117 12.93 -5.33 15.11
CA LYS A 117 12.37 -6.67 14.89
C LYS A 117 11.49 -7.12 16.05
N ILE A 118 11.86 -6.75 17.29
CA ILE A 118 11.06 -7.03 18.47
C ILE A 118 9.72 -6.29 18.40
N PHE A 119 9.72 -5.01 18.06
CA PHE A 119 8.49 -4.22 17.87
C PHE A 119 7.62 -4.76 16.73
N ALA A 120 8.23 -5.18 15.61
CA ALA A 120 7.50 -5.85 14.53
C ALA A 120 6.83 -7.14 15.01
N ALA A 121 7.54 -7.99 15.74
CA ALA A 121 6.99 -9.23 16.29
C ALA A 121 5.85 -8.97 17.29
N ILE A 122 6.02 -7.98 18.19
CA ILE A 122 4.97 -7.55 19.13
C ILE A 122 3.74 -7.07 18.36
N ALA A 123 3.92 -6.26 17.31
CA ALA A 123 2.80 -5.78 16.49
C ALA A 123 2.05 -6.96 15.85
N ILE A 124 2.75 -7.94 15.27
CA ILE A 124 2.12 -9.15 14.70
C ILE A 124 1.29 -9.88 15.76
N VAL A 125 1.83 -10.10 16.95
CA VAL A 125 1.11 -10.81 18.03
C VAL A 125 -0.14 -10.03 18.47
N ILE A 126 -0.04 -8.71 18.63
CA ILE A 126 -1.17 -7.85 19.00
C ILE A 126 -2.26 -7.91 17.92
N PHE A 127 -1.89 -7.69 16.66
CA PHE A 127 -2.87 -7.69 15.57
C PHE A 127 -3.45 -9.09 15.32
N ALA A 128 -2.68 -10.16 15.48
CA ALA A 128 -3.21 -11.53 15.43
C ALA A 128 -4.26 -11.76 16.52
N PHE A 129 -3.99 -11.34 17.76
CA PHE A 129 -4.95 -11.43 18.86
C PHE A 129 -6.24 -10.63 18.60
N VAL A 130 -6.10 -9.40 18.10
CA VAL A 130 -7.24 -8.56 17.72
C VAL A 130 -8.09 -9.22 16.62
N ASN A 131 -7.45 -9.83 15.61
CA ASN A 131 -8.16 -10.52 14.54
C ASN A 131 -8.94 -11.75 15.06
N VAL A 132 -8.38 -12.52 16.00
CA VAL A 132 -9.06 -13.69 16.60
C VAL A 132 -10.28 -13.30 17.44
N ARG A 133 -10.23 -12.15 18.14
CA ARG A 133 -11.33 -11.63 18.98
C ARG A 133 -12.53 -11.09 18.18
N GLY A 134 -12.41 -10.95 16.86
CA GLY A 134 -13.45 -10.40 15.99
C GLY A 134 -13.39 -8.88 15.93
N SER A 135 -13.19 -8.35 14.72
CA SER A 135 -12.90 -6.93 14.47
C SER A 135 -14.17 -6.08 14.23
N SER A 136 -15.28 -6.37 14.90
CA SER A 136 -16.60 -5.79 14.58
C SER A 136 -16.69 -4.24 14.69
N HIS A 137 -15.68 -3.59 15.28
CA HIS A 137 -15.62 -2.15 15.50
C HIS A 137 -14.63 -1.41 14.57
N THR A 138 -14.01 -2.08 13.57
CA THR A 138 -12.90 -1.50 12.79
C THR A 138 -13.29 -0.48 11.74
N GLY A 139 -14.54 -0.45 11.25
CA GLY A 139 -14.93 0.42 10.13
C GLY A 139 -14.78 1.93 10.40
N LYS A 140 -15.14 2.39 11.61
CA LYS A 140 -14.99 3.81 12.01
C LYS A 140 -13.52 4.16 12.28
N VAL A 141 -12.79 3.25 12.91
CA VAL A 141 -11.35 3.43 13.21
C VAL A 141 -10.54 3.53 11.92
N GLY A 142 -10.78 2.64 10.95
CA GLY A 142 -10.08 2.66 9.67
C GLY A 142 -10.31 3.96 8.89
N SER A 143 -11.53 4.50 8.92
CA SER A 143 -11.84 5.78 8.29
C SER A 143 -11.10 6.95 8.94
N ALA A 144 -10.98 6.96 10.27
CA ALA A 144 -10.21 7.97 11.00
C ALA A 144 -8.71 7.88 10.67
N ILE A 145 -8.14 6.66 10.65
CA ILE A 145 -6.74 6.43 10.26
C ILE A 145 -6.47 6.95 8.85
N THR A 146 -7.35 6.64 7.90
CA THR A 146 -7.21 7.09 6.50
C THR A 146 -7.19 8.61 6.41
N PHE A 147 -8.09 9.28 7.14
CA PHE A 147 -8.14 10.73 7.17
C PHE A 147 -6.85 11.32 7.77
N SER A 148 -6.34 10.75 8.86
CA SER A 148 -5.05 11.15 9.43
C SER A 148 -3.88 10.98 8.44
N GLN A 149 -3.84 9.88 7.68
CA GLN A 149 -2.82 9.67 6.64
C GLN A 149 -2.90 10.73 5.54
N LEU A 150 -4.10 11.06 5.06
CA LEU A 150 -4.29 12.12 4.07
C LEU A 150 -3.84 13.49 4.58
N VAL A 151 -4.10 13.80 5.85
CA VAL A 151 -3.60 15.02 6.49
C VAL A 151 -2.08 15.04 6.55
N ILE A 152 -1.44 13.92 6.93
CA ILE A 152 0.02 13.82 6.96
C ILE A 152 0.62 14.04 5.55
N ILE A 153 0.04 13.43 4.52
CA ILE A 153 0.46 13.65 3.12
C ILE A 153 0.33 15.14 2.76
N GLY A 154 -0.77 15.79 3.13
CA GLY A 154 -0.96 17.23 2.91
C GLY A 154 0.11 18.08 3.59
N ILE A 155 0.47 17.75 4.85
CA ILE A 155 1.56 18.42 5.58
C ILE A 155 2.90 18.22 4.87
N LEU A 156 3.20 17.00 4.41
CA LEU A 156 4.43 16.71 3.67
C LEU A 156 4.53 17.48 2.35
N ILE A 157 3.41 17.62 1.61
CA ILE A 157 3.35 18.42 0.38
C ILE A 157 3.64 19.90 0.69
N ILE A 158 2.99 20.46 1.71
CA ILE A 158 3.22 21.87 2.11
C ILE A 158 4.67 22.07 2.54
N ALA A 159 5.22 21.15 3.34
CA ALA A 159 6.61 21.20 3.77
C ALA A 159 7.58 21.10 2.58
N ALA A 160 7.30 20.25 1.60
CA ALA A 160 8.09 20.14 0.37
C ALA A 160 8.07 21.44 -0.44
N LEU A 161 6.90 22.06 -0.62
CA LEU A 161 6.77 23.35 -1.31
C LEU A 161 7.53 24.46 -0.58
N ALA A 162 7.45 24.52 0.75
CA ALA A 162 8.22 25.47 1.55
C ALA A 162 9.73 25.20 1.46
N ALA A 163 10.15 23.93 1.45
CA ALA A 163 11.56 23.58 1.29
C ALA A 163 12.11 24.01 -0.08
N MET A 164 11.32 23.87 -1.16
CA MET A 164 11.68 24.34 -2.50
C MET A 164 11.89 25.85 -2.55
N THR A 165 11.18 26.64 -1.74
CA THR A 165 11.29 28.10 -1.75
C THR A 165 12.36 28.63 -0.78
N PHE A 166 12.50 28.01 0.41
CA PHE A 166 13.29 28.58 1.49
C PHE A 166 14.58 27.82 1.82
N ILE A 167 14.66 26.52 1.49
CA ILE A 167 15.78 25.65 1.91
C ILE A 167 16.64 25.24 0.71
N ASN A 168 16.00 24.84 -0.40
CA ASN A 168 16.67 24.43 -1.62
C ASN A 168 16.06 25.15 -2.85
N PRO A 169 16.38 26.44 -3.05
CA PRO A 169 15.89 27.19 -4.21
C PRO A 169 16.41 26.65 -5.56
N ASN A 170 17.50 25.88 -5.54
CA ASN A 170 18.06 25.20 -6.71
C ASN A 170 17.52 23.77 -6.90
N TRP A 171 16.35 23.46 -6.35
CA TRP A 171 15.70 22.15 -6.49
C TRP A 171 15.55 21.64 -7.94
N PRO A 172 15.49 22.46 -9.01
CA PRO A 172 15.49 21.93 -10.38
C PRO A 172 16.76 21.13 -10.69
N GLY A 173 17.87 21.42 -10.00
CA GLY A 173 19.12 20.65 -10.10
C GLY A 173 18.95 19.18 -9.72
N ASN A 174 18.00 18.83 -8.84
CA ASN A 174 17.72 17.45 -8.45
C ASN A 174 17.22 16.59 -9.62
N PHE A 175 16.81 17.20 -10.73
CA PHE A 175 16.30 16.51 -11.93
C PHE A 175 17.34 16.41 -13.07
N GLN A 176 18.57 16.90 -12.89
CA GLN A 176 19.57 16.92 -13.96
C GLN A 176 20.00 15.51 -14.41
N ASP A 177 20.21 14.62 -13.45
CA ASP A 177 20.43 13.19 -13.73
C ASP A 177 19.12 12.44 -13.49
N PHE A 178 18.24 12.45 -14.49
CA PHE A 178 16.89 11.93 -14.34
C PHE A 178 16.85 10.39 -14.23
N PHE A 179 17.83 9.70 -14.85
CA PHE A 179 17.97 8.24 -14.83
C PHE A 179 19.36 7.83 -14.31
N PRO A 180 19.68 8.10 -13.03
CA PRO A 180 21.04 7.91 -12.51
C PRO A 180 21.50 6.44 -12.56
N ASN A 181 20.55 5.51 -12.41
CA ASN A 181 20.77 4.07 -12.48
C ASN A 181 20.21 3.44 -13.77
N GLY A 182 19.95 4.26 -14.79
CA GLY A 182 19.38 3.84 -16.07
C GLY A 182 17.99 3.19 -15.97
N THR A 183 17.61 2.46 -17.01
CA THR A 183 16.30 1.79 -17.10
C THR A 183 16.15 0.62 -16.13
N MET A 184 17.27 0.00 -15.72
CA MET A 184 17.23 -1.06 -14.71
C MET A 184 16.81 -0.50 -13.34
N GLY A 185 17.33 0.67 -12.95
CA GLY A 185 16.90 1.37 -11.74
C GLY A 185 15.40 1.68 -11.73
N LEU A 186 14.86 2.11 -12.88
CA LEU A 186 13.42 2.31 -13.06
C LEU A 186 12.64 1.02 -12.82
N VAL A 187 13.02 -0.10 -13.45
CA VAL A 187 12.34 -1.39 -13.30
C VAL A 187 12.40 -1.90 -11.86
N LEU A 188 13.53 -1.71 -11.17
CA LEU A 188 13.66 -2.06 -9.75
C LEU A 188 12.74 -1.21 -8.88
N ALA A 189 12.70 0.11 -9.10
CA ALA A 189 11.79 0.99 -8.39
C ALA A 189 10.32 0.63 -8.63
N MET A 190 9.94 0.27 -9.87
CA MET A 190 8.61 -0.25 -10.20
C MET A 190 8.27 -1.47 -9.34
N GLY A 191 9.17 -2.46 -9.27
CA GLY A 191 8.95 -3.68 -8.49
C GLY A 191 8.82 -3.43 -6.99
N ILE A 192 9.66 -2.57 -6.41
CA ILE A 192 9.61 -2.23 -4.98
C ILE A 192 8.33 -1.47 -4.65
N THR A 193 7.91 -0.53 -5.50
CA THR A 193 6.77 0.37 -5.22
C THR A 193 5.42 -0.16 -5.70
N PHE A 194 5.37 -1.26 -6.46
CA PHE A 194 4.12 -1.78 -7.02
C PHE A 194 3.06 -2.07 -5.94
N ILE A 195 3.49 -2.51 -4.76
CA ILE A 195 2.61 -2.77 -3.61
C ILE A 195 1.82 -1.53 -3.15
N ALA A 196 2.25 -0.31 -3.48
CA ALA A 196 1.49 0.91 -3.20
C ALA A 196 0.20 1.03 -4.04
N PHE A 197 0.11 0.29 -5.15
CA PHE A 197 -1.05 0.26 -6.04
C PHE A 197 -2.01 -0.92 -5.75
N GLU A 198 -1.64 -1.81 -4.83
CA GLU A 198 -2.48 -2.89 -4.34
C GLU A 198 -3.47 -2.36 -3.28
N GLY A 199 -4.67 -2.95 -3.19
CA GLY A 199 -5.63 -2.69 -2.11
C GLY A 199 -7.08 -2.49 -2.57
N TYR A 200 -7.34 -2.08 -3.81
CA TYR A 200 -8.71 -1.86 -4.31
C TYR A 200 -9.51 -3.18 -4.42
N GLU A 201 -8.84 -4.33 -4.47
CA GLU A 201 -9.46 -5.66 -4.50
C GLU A 201 -10.30 -5.97 -3.26
N ILE A 202 -10.02 -5.31 -2.12
CA ILE A 202 -10.83 -5.43 -0.90
C ILE A 202 -12.27 -4.96 -1.15
N ILE A 203 -12.48 -4.00 -2.06
CA ILE A 203 -13.83 -3.57 -2.47
C ILE A 203 -14.60 -4.76 -3.05
N ALA A 204 -13.96 -5.55 -3.92
CA ALA A 204 -14.59 -6.71 -4.54
C ALA A 204 -14.81 -7.85 -3.54
N GLN A 205 -13.90 -8.02 -2.56
CA GLN A 205 -14.04 -9.03 -1.51
C GLN A 205 -15.21 -8.76 -0.56
N ALA A 206 -15.55 -7.49 -0.33
CA ALA A 206 -16.70 -7.06 0.46
C ALA A 206 -18.01 -6.95 -0.37
N GLY A 207 -18.08 -7.63 -1.52
CA GLY A 207 -19.16 -7.48 -2.50
C GLY A 207 -20.58 -7.62 -1.93
N ASP A 208 -20.80 -8.58 -1.02
CA ASP A 208 -22.12 -8.85 -0.42
C ASP A 208 -22.57 -7.72 0.55
N GLU A 209 -21.65 -6.91 1.06
CA GLU A 209 -21.94 -5.79 1.97
C GLU A 209 -22.22 -4.48 1.23
N ILE A 210 -21.94 -4.42 -0.08
CA ILE A 210 -22.03 -3.20 -0.87
C ILE A 210 -23.45 -2.99 -1.39
N LYS A 211 -24.07 -1.87 -1.01
CA LYS A 211 -25.35 -1.43 -1.59
C LYS A 211 -25.17 -1.14 -3.08
N LYS A 212 -26.06 -1.66 -3.94
CA LYS A 212 -26.04 -1.48 -5.41
C LYS A 212 -24.67 -1.85 -6.03
N PRO A 213 -24.20 -3.09 -5.84
CA PRO A 213 -22.81 -3.47 -6.14
C PRO A 213 -22.46 -3.31 -7.63
N LYS A 214 -23.40 -3.61 -8.53
CA LYS A 214 -23.26 -3.40 -9.99
C LYS A 214 -22.82 -2.00 -10.41
N LYS A 215 -23.19 -0.97 -9.63
CA LYS A 215 -22.84 0.44 -9.91
C LYS A 215 -21.72 0.94 -9.01
N ASN A 216 -21.69 0.49 -7.76
CA ASN A 216 -20.80 1.05 -6.75
C ASN A 216 -19.42 0.40 -6.72
N ILE A 217 -19.29 -0.90 -7.04
CA ILE A 217 -17.99 -1.57 -7.10
C ILE A 217 -17.08 -0.96 -8.18
N PRO A 218 -17.52 -0.84 -9.46
CA PRO A 218 -16.68 -0.23 -10.50
C PRO A 218 -16.24 1.19 -10.17
N LYS A 219 -17.19 2.02 -9.70
CA LYS A 219 -16.92 3.39 -9.32
C LYS A 219 -15.93 3.48 -8.17
N ALA A 220 -16.11 2.66 -7.13
CA ALA A 220 -15.24 2.68 -5.97
C ALA A 220 -13.81 2.27 -6.33
N ILE A 221 -13.63 1.26 -7.19
CA ILE A 221 -12.30 0.83 -7.66
C ILE A 221 -11.63 1.95 -8.46
N LEU A 222 -12.31 2.48 -9.48
CA LEU A 222 -11.73 3.50 -10.37
C LEU A 222 -11.47 4.84 -9.65
N ILE A 223 -12.36 5.24 -8.73
CA ILE A 223 -12.15 6.44 -7.92
C ILE A 223 -10.98 6.22 -6.95
N SER A 224 -10.85 5.04 -6.34
CA SER A 224 -9.72 4.77 -5.43
C SER A 224 -8.40 4.81 -6.19
N LEU A 225 -8.33 4.17 -7.36
CA LEU A 225 -7.15 4.21 -8.22
C LEU A 225 -6.84 5.61 -8.75
N GLY A 226 -7.85 6.44 -9.05
CA GLY A 226 -7.62 7.81 -9.52
C GLY A 226 -7.18 8.79 -8.44
N ILE A 227 -7.44 8.48 -7.15
CA ILE A 227 -6.99 9.30 -6.01
C ILE A 227 -5.54 8.99 -5.63
N VAL A 228 -5.13 7.73 -5.79
CA VAL A 228 -3.79 7.20 -5.45
C VAL A 228 -2.82 7.46 -6.59
#